data_AF-A0A6P7HFV1-F1
#
_entry.id   AF-A0A6P7HFV1-F1
#
_cell.length_a   1.000
_cell.length_b   1.000
_cell.length_c   1.000
_cell.angle_alpha   90.00
_cell.angle_beta   90.00
_cell.angle_gamma   90.00
#
_symmetry.space_group_name_H-M   'P 1'
#
loop_
_entity.id
_entity.type
_entity.pdbx_description
1 polymer ?
#
loop_
_entity_poly.entity_id
_entity_poly.type
_entity_poly.pdbx_seq_one_letter_code
_entity_poly.pdbx_strand_id
1 'polypeptide(L)'
;SWLRTFQEKLRKHIGLAPVLPIGRGFFQYSFGLIPRRCPVTIVLVGEPMDVPKLDNVTNEDIEEYHQKFTKHLIAMFEEQKYKYVEKPEEKKLVIE
;
A
#
# COMPACT_ATOMS: atom_id res chain seq x y z
N SER A 1 -23.65 20.89 23.65
CA SER A 1 -22.98 20.34 22.45
C SER A 1 -24.03 19.66 21.58
N TRP A 2 -24.60 20.41 20.64
CA TRP A 2 -25.71 19.96 19.78
C TRP A 2 -25.33 18.76 18.89
N LEU A 3 -24.06 18.70 18.48
CA LEU A 3 -23.48 17.58 17.73
C LEU A 3 -23.51 16.25 18.50
N ARG A 4 -23.24 16.28 19.82
CA ARG A 4 -23.29 15.07 20.66
C ARG A 4 -24.72 14.53 20.79
N THR A 5 -25.71 15.40 20.96
CA THR A 5 -27.12 14.98 21.05
C THR A 5 -27.61 14.40 19.72
N PHE A 6 -27.17 14.94 18.59
CA PHE A 6 -27.48 14.40 17.26
C PHE A 6 -26.84 13.04 16.99
N GLN A 7 -25.55 12.86 17.36
CA GLN A 7 -24.84 11.59 17.27
C GLN A 7 -25.51 10.48 18.09
N GLU A 8 -25.89 10.76 19.34
CA GLU A 8 -26.57 9.80 20.22
C GLU A 8 -27.96 9.41 19.71
N LYS A 9 -28.69 10.36 19.11
CA LYS A 9 -30.02 10.11 18.54
C LYS A 9 -29.96 9.25 17.28
N LEU A 10 -28.96 9.48 16.42
CA LEU A 10 -28.69 8.63 15.25
C LEU A 10 -28.23 7.23 15.65
N ARG A 11 -27.33 7.13 16.63
CA ARG A 11 -26.82 5.86 17.16
C ARG A 11 -27.93 5.00 17.77
N LYS A 12 -28.91 5.63 18.43
CA LYS A 12 -30.09 4.96 19.00
C LYS A 12 -31.09 4.46 17.94
N HIS A 13 -31.11 5.06 16.75
CA HIS A 13 -32.05 4.71 15.69
C HIS A 13 -31.49 3.67 14.70
N ILE A 14 -30.18 3.71 14.44
CA ILE A 14 -29.51 2.87 13.43
C ILE A 14 -28.80 1.66 14.09
N GLY A 15 -28.63 1.65 15.42
CA GLY A 15 -27.96 0.56 16.16
C GLY A 15 -26.44 0.47 15.89
N LEU A 16 -25.95 1.16 14.86
CA LEU A 16 -24.56 1.33 14.47
C LEU A 16 -24.24 2.83 14.45
N ALA A 17 -23.02 3.22 14.84
CA ALA A 17 -22.59 4.61 14.74
C ALA A 17 -22.69 5.07 13.27
N PRO A 18 -23.22 6.28 12.98
CA PRO A 18 -23.25 6.78 11.62
C PRO A 18 -21.81 6.98 11.12
N VAL A 19 -21.32 6.02 10.35
CA VAL A 19 -20.07 6.15 9.61
C VAL A 19 -20.38 7.17 8.52
N LEU A 20 -19.73 8.34 8.53
CA LEU A 20 -19.79 9.28 7.41
C LEU A 20 -18.95 8.68 6.27
N PRO A 21 -19.54 8.17 5.20
CA PRO A 21 -18.76 7.58 4.13
C PRO A 21 -18.09 8.69 3.32
N ILE A 22 -16.78 8.84 3.49
CA ILE A 22 -15.97 9.80 2.75
C ILE A 22 -15.53 9.16 1.43
N GLY A 23 -16.42 9.13 0.45
CA GLY A 23 -16.20 8.52 -0.87
C GLY A 23 -16.91 9.26 -2.01
N ARG A 24 -17.22 8.57 -3.11
CA ARG A 24 -17.98 9.08 -4.27
C ARG A 24 -19.46 8.70 -4.14
N GLY A 25 -20.36 9.62 -4.49
CA GLY A 25 -21.78 9.35 -4.63
C GLY A 25 -22.08 8.67 -5.97
N PHE A 26 -23.25 8.03 -6.08
CA PHE A 26 -23.69 7.38 -7.31
C PHE A 26 -23.89 8.38 -8.46
N PHE A 27 -24.22 9.64 -8.13
CA PHE A 27 -24.48 10.73 -9.09
C PHE A 27 -23.69 12.04 -8.84
N GLN A 28 -22.98 12.17 -7.73
CA GLN A 28 -22.14 13.34 -7.42
C GLN A 28 -20.76 12.92 -6.90
N TYR A 29 -19.71 13.63 -7.33
CA TYR A 29 -18.32 13.33 -6.96
C TYR A 29 -17.89 13.83 -5.58
N SER A 30 -18.79 14.49 -4.84
CA SER A 30 -18.49 15.20 -3.60
C SER A 30 -18.62 14.35 -2.33
N PHE A 31 -19.53 13.36 -2.30
CA PHE A 31 -19.82 12.56 -1.10
C PHE A 31 -20.55 11.25 -1.42
N GLY A 32 -20.16 10.10 -0.83
CA GLY A 32 -20.89 8.84 -0.93
C GLY A 32 -20.11 7.59 -0.50
N LEU A 33 -20.75 6.42 -0.65
CA LEU A 33 -20.26 5.11 -0.17
C LEU A 33 -19.19 4.46 -1.05
N ILE A 34 -18.95 4.98 -2.25
CA ILE A 34 -18.05 4.32 -3.21
C ILE A 34 -16.60 4.73 -2.91
N PRO A 35 -15.64 3.78 -2.87
CA PRO A 35 -14.23 4.09 -2.65
C PRO A 35 -13.68 5.04 -3.72
N ARG A 36 -12.70 5.86 -3.33
CA ARG A 36 -12.05 6.82 -4.24
C ARG A 36 -11.27 6.07 -5.32
N ARG A 37 -11.32 6.56 -6.56
CA ARG A 37 -10.48 6.05 -7.65
C ARG A 37 -9.05 6.52 -7.40
N CYS A 38 -8.17 5.59 -7.04
CA CYS A 38 -6.73 5.82 -6.98
C CYS A 38 -6.07 5.03 -8.12
N PRO A 39 -5.22 5.65 -8.94
CA PRO A 39 -4.44 4.92 -9.92
C PRO A 39 -3.50 3.95 -9.20
N VAL A 40 -3.57 2.66 -9.56
CA VAL A 40 -2.62 1.65 -9.09
C VAL A 40 -1.44 1.69 -10.04
N THR A 41 -0.36 2.34 -9.63
CA THR A 41 0.90 2.29 -10.37
C THR A 41 1.68 1.07 -9.90
N ILE A 42 1.92 0.11 -10.81
CA ILE A 42 2.88 -0.96 -10.56
C ILE A 42 4.27 -0.37 -10.79
N VAL A 43 4.90 0.05 -9.71
CA VAL A 43 6.22 0.71 -9.72
C VAL A 43 7.36 -0.32 -9.79
N LEU A 44 7.06 -1.61 -9.57
CA LEU A 44 8.02 -2.70 -9.41
C LEU A 44 8.14 -3.59 -10.66
N VAL A 45 8.40 -3.02 -11.84
CA VAL A 45 8.95 -3.81 -12.97
C VAL A 45 10.48 -3.73 -12.92
N GLY A 46 11.10 -4.68 -12.23
CA GLY A 46 12.55 -4.72 -12.01
C GLY A 46 13.31 -5.35 -13.17
N GLU A 47 14.64 -5.19 -13.12
CA GLU A 47 15.55 -5.89 -14.03
C GLU A 47 15.44 -7.42 -13.82
N PRO A 48 15.35 -8.22 -14.89
CA PRO A 48 15.34 -9.67 -14.76
C PRO A 48 16.65 -10.16 -14.13
N MET A 49 16.55 -11.04 -13.14
CA MET A 49 17.70 -11.70 -12.54
C MET A 49 17.75 -13.15 -13.01
N ASP A 50 18.81 -13.49 -13.74
CA ASP A 50 19.04 -14.88 -14.15
C ASP A 50 19.48 -15.72 -12.94
N VAL A 51 18.68 -16.74 -12.63
CA VAL A 51 18.98 -17.71 -11.58
C VAL A 51 19.23 -19.06 -12.26
N PRO A 52 20.47 -19.58 -12.23
CA PRO A 52 20.78 -20.88 -12.82
C PRO A 52 20.09 -21.99 -12.01
N LYS A 53 19.54 -23.00 -12.70
CA LYS A 53 19.09 -24.23 -12.06
C LYS A 53 20.31 -25.09 -11.73
N LEU A 54 20.57 -25.28 -10.44
CA LEU A 54 21.62 -26.15 -9.92
C LEU A 54 20.98 -27.44 -9.39
N ASP A 55 21.60 -28.59 -9.66
CA ASP A 55 21.08 -29.90 -9.25
C ASP A 55 21.23 -30.18 -7.74
N ASN A 56 22.23 -29.58 -7.10
CA ASN A 56 22.43 -29.59 -5.65
C ASN A 56 22.56 -28.15 -5.17
N VAL A 57 21.49 -27.62 -4.60
CA VAL A 57 21.47 -26.27 -4.03
C VAL A 57 22.00 -26.34 -2.60
N THR A 58 23.03 -25.56 -2.27
CA THR A 58 23.50 -25.41 -0.88
C THR A 58 22.82 -24.21 -0.21
N ASN A 59 22.78 -24.19 1.12
CA ASN A 59 22.16 -23.08 1.86
C ASN A 59 22.94 -21.77 1.65
N GLU A 60 24.25 -21.87 1.45
CA GLU A 60 25.14 -20.77 1.16
C GLU A 60 24.79 -20.10 -0.18
N ASP A 61 24.49 -20.90 -1.22
CA ASP A 61 24.05 -20.38 -2.52
C ASP A 61 22.72 -19.63 -2.38
N ILE A 62 21.76 -20.18 -1.60
CA ILE A 62 20.46 -19.55 -1.38
C ILE A 62 20.63 -18.17 -0.73
N GLU A 63 21.47 -18.11 0.30
CA GLU A 63 21.75 -16.86 1.02
C GLU A 63 22.40 -15.82 0.11
N GLU A 64 23.36 -16.23 -0.74
CA GLU A 64 24.00 -15.33 -1.70
C GLU A 64 22.98 -14.71 -2.68
N TYR A 65 22.15 -15.55 -3.31
CA TYR A 65 21.13 -15.07 -4.25
C TYR A 65 20.05 -14.27 -3.54
N HIS A 66 19.67 -14.62 -2.32
CA HIS A 66 18.73 -13.86 -1.51
C HIS A 66 19.27 -12.47 -1.20
N GLN A 67 20.53 -12.35 -0.78
CA GLN A 67 21.18 -11.06 -0.53
C GLN A 67 21.26 -10.22 -1.81
N LYS A 68 21.58 -10.83 -2.96
CA LYS A 68 21.62 -10.14 -4.25
C LYS A 68 20.25 -9.59 -4.64
N PHE A 69 19.20 -10.40 -4.46
CA PHE A 69 17.82 -10.00 -4.71
C PHE A 69 17.38 -8.85 -3.80
N THR A 70 17.64 -8.96 -2.50
CA THR A 70 17.31 -7.92 -1.50
C THR A 70 18.02 -6.60 -1.81
N LYS A 71 19.28 -6.62 -2.24
CA LYS A 71 20.00 -5.42 -2.67
C LYS A 71 19.36 -4.76 -3.90
N HIS A 72 19.01 -5.56 -4.91
CA HIS A 72 18.35 -5.06 -6.12
C HIS A 72 16.98 -4.43 -5.79
N LEU A 73 16.20 -5.05 -4.91
CA LEU A 73 14.92 -4.50 -4.46
C LEU A 73 15.07 -3.15 -3.74
N ILE A 74 16.06 -3.02 -2.85
CA ILE A 74 16.32 -1.78 -2.14
C ILE A 74 16.71 -0.67 -3.12
N ALA A 75 17.64 -0.94 -4.04
CA ALA A 75 18.06 0.03 -5.05
C ALA A 75 16.89 0.51 -5.91
N MET A 76 16.06 -0.43 -6.39
CA MET A 76 14.89 -0.12 -7.19
C MET A 76 13.87 0.74 -6.44
N PHE A 77 13.63 0.43 -5.16
CA PHE A 77 12.74 1.22 -4.31
C PHE A 77 13.26 2.66 -4.14
N GLU A 78 14.57 2.81 -3.90
CA GLU A 78 15.23 4.11 -3.73
C GLU A 78 15.19 4.98 -4.99
N GLU A 79 15.25 4.40 -6.18
CA GLU A 79 15.10 5.13 -7.44
C GLU A 79 13.67 5.62 -7.68
N GLN A 80 12.68 4.81 -7.35
CA GLN A 80 11.28 5.07 -7.68
C GLN A 80 10.51 5.82 -6.58
N LYS A 81 11.01 5.83 -5.33
CA LYS A 81 10.33 6.49 -4.19
C LYS A 81 10.01 7.96 -4.48
N TYR A 82 10.89 8.68 -5.17
CA TYR A 82 10.71 10.11 -5.46
C TYR A 82 9.57 10.42 -6.44
N LYS A 83 9.13 9.43 -7.25
CA LYS A 83 8.11 9.63 -8.27
C LYS A 83 6.70 9.34 -7.79
N TYR A 84 6.55 8.38 -6.87
CA TYR A 84 5.23 7.82 -6.53
C TYR A 84 4.90 7.89 -5.03
N VAL A 85 5.89 8.15 -4.17
CA VAL A 85 5.71 8.12 -2.72
C VAL A 85 5.67 9.54 -2.19
N GLU A 86 4.55 9.90 -1.56
CA GLU A 86 4.48 11.11 -0.73
C GLU A 86 5.41 10.96 0.48
N LYS A 87 6.27 11.96 0.70
CA LYS A 87 7.34 12.00 1.73
C LYS A 87 8.36 10.85 1.61
N PRO A 88 9.22 10.86 0.57
CA PRO A 88 10.16 9.77 0.30
C PRO A 88 11.28 9.62 1.34
N GLU A 89 11.54 10.65 2.15
CA GLU A 89 12.62 10.61 3.16
C GLU A 89 12.24 9.80 4.41
N GLU A 90 10.94 9.67 4.70
CA GLU A 90 10.42 8.98 5.89
C GLU A 90 10.16 7.49 5.63
N LYS A 91 10.14 7.04 4.37
CA LYS A 91 9.78 5.67 4.00
C LYS A 91 10.98 4.90 3.50
N LYS A 92 11.26 3.76 4.13
CA LYS A 92 12.29 2.80 3.72
C LYS A 92 11.66 1.43 3.51
N LEU A 93 12.21 0.68 2.56
CA LEU A 93 11.84 -0.70 2.34
C LEU A 93 12.42 -1.54 3.50
N VAL A 94 11.56 -2.26 4.20
CA VAL A 94 11.95 -3.23 5.24
C VAL A 94 11.65 -4.62 4.67
N ILE A 95 12.68 -5.46 4.61
CA ILE A 95 12.61 -6.86 4.17
C ILE A 95 13.01 -7.70 5.38
N GLU A 96 12.13 -8.62 5.80
CA GLU A 96 12.34 -9.57 6.90
C GLU A 96 12.87 -10.91 6.39
#